data_AF-A0A7C3T950-F1
#
_entry.id   AF-A0A7C3T950-F1
#
_cell.length_a   1.000
_cell.length_b   1.000
_cell.length_c   1.000
_cell.angle_alpha   90.00
_cell.angle_beta   90.00
_cell.angle_gamma   90.00
#
_symmetry.space_group_name_H-M   'P 1'
#
loop_
_entity.id
_entity.type
_entity.pdbx_description
1 polymer ?
#
loop_
_entity_poly.entity_id
_entity_poly.type
_entity_poly.pdbx_seq_one_letter_code
_entity_poly.pdbx_strand_id
1 'polypeptide(L)'
;MPERPNAACKADLYEFQYAFARRYFETCRGVFREYALHHLYLGCRFSSAPRPAVRACADVADVVSFNLYQREINPEEWTGKNELPKPIIIGEFHFGARDRGMFHEGLVPCLNQKERAQAYAQYVRSVATCPAFVGCHWFQYIDEPLTGRWFDGENYNIGFVDVTDTPYPELVRAARAIHSHVYRLRNQAGPR
;
A
#
# COMPACT_ATOMS: atom_id res chain seq x y z
N MET A 1 1.47 -20.15 -30.40
CA MET A 1 1.11 -18.75 -30.07
C MET A 1 1.21 -17.93 -31.35
N PRO A 2 0.26 -17.04 -31.66
CA PRO A 2 0.44 -16.09 -32.77
C PRO A 2 1.68 -15.22 -32.53
N GLU A 3 2.38 -14.78 -33.59
CA GLU A 3 3.58 -13.92 -33.48
C GLU A 3 3.32 -12.62 -32.72
N ARG A 4 2.06 -12.15 -32.70
CA ARG A 4 1.58 -11.05 -31.85
C ARG A 4 0.27 -11.45 -31.17
N PRO A 5 0.06 -11.12 -29.89
CA PRO A 5 -1.20 -11.42 -29.20
C PRO A 5 -2.38 -10.68 -29.85
N ASN A 6 -3.26 -11.44 -30.52
CA ASN A 6 -4.54 -10.95 -31.03
C ASN A 6 -5.58 -10.84 -29.90
N ALA A 7 -6.79 -10.35 -30.20
CA ALA A 7 -7.83 -10.14 -29.18
C ALA A 7 -8.21 -11.43 -28.43
N ALA A 8 -8.38 -12.54 -29.16
CA ALA A 8 -8.69 -13.85 -28.57
C ALA A 8 -7.55 -14.33 -27.64
N CYS A 9 -6.29 -14.25 -28.08
CA CYS A 9 -5.13 -14.60 -27.27
C CYS A 9 -5.05 -13.76 -25.99
N LYS A 10 -5.34 -12.45 -26.06
CA LYS A 10 -5.38 -11.59 -24.87
C LYS A 10 -6.50 -11.98 -23.90
N ALA A 11 -7.67 -12.36 -24.41
CA ALA A 11 -8.77 -12.86 -23.59
C ALA A 11 -8.40 -14.19 -22.90
N ASP A 12 -7.82 -15.14 -23.64
CA ASP A 12 -7.38 -16.42 -23.08
C ASP A 12 -6.30 -16.24 -22.00
N LEU A 13 -5.33 -15.34 -22.22
CA LEU A 13 -4.31 -15.01 -21.23
C LEU A 13 -4.91 -14.35 -19.98
N TYR A 14 -5.90 -13.48 -20.15
CA TYR A 14 -6.62 -12.85 -19.04
C TYR A 14 -7.33 -13.91 -18.19
N GLU A 15 -8.12 -14.78 -18.83
CA GLU A 15 -8.88 -15.84 -18.16
C GLU A 15 -7.95 -16.85 -17.47
N PHE A 16 -6.86 -17.24 -18.13
CA PHE A 16 -5.85 -18.11 -17.53
C PHE A 16 -5.22 -17.47 -16.28
N GLN A 17 -4.82 -16.19 -16.37
CA GLN A 17 -4.22 -15.49 -15.23
C GLN A 17 -5.23 -15.33 -14.07
N TYR A 18 -6.50 -15.05 -14.38
CA TYR A 18 -7.57 -14.98 -13.39
C TYR A 18 -7.76 -16.33 -12.70
N ALA A 19 -7.93 -17.42 -13.45
CA ALA A 19 -8.14 -18.76 -12.91
C ALA A 19 -6.96 -19.23 -12.05
N PHE A 20 -5.73 -18.99 -12.51
CA PHE A 20 -4.52 -19.30 -11.75
C PHE A 20 -4.47 -18.54 -10.43
N ALA A 21 -4.65 -17.21 -10.47
CA ALA A 21 -4.63 -16.38 -9.28
C ALA A 21 -5.78 -16.74 -8.31
N ARG A 22 -6.96 -17.03 -8.85
CA ARG A 22 -8.13 -17.42 -8.05
C ARG A 22 -7.86 -18.70 -7.27
N ARG A 23 -7.23 -19.70 -7.91
CA ARG A 23 -6.87 -20.94 -7.22
C ARG A 23 -5.90 -20.68 -6.06
N TYR A 24 -4.94 -19.78 -6.23
CA TYR A 24 -4.04 -19.35 -5.15
C TYR A 24 -4.82 -18.75 -3.97
N PHE A 25 -5.70 -17.77 -4.23
CA PHE A 25 -6.48 -17.12 -3.17
C PHE A 25 -7.47 -18.07 -2.49
N GLU A 26 -8.14 -18.95 -3.23
CA GLU A 26 -9.06 -19.95 -2.67
C GLU A 26 -8.33 -20.95 -1.77
N THR A 27 -7.12 -21.35 -2.15
CA THR A 27 -6.27 -22.23 -1.33
C THR A 27 -5.90 -21.55 -0.01
N CYS A 28 -5.42 -20.29 -0.06
CA CYS A 28 -5.15 -19.50 1.14
C CYS A 28 -6.42 -19.35 2.01
N ARG A 29 -7.56 -19.01 1.41
CA ARG A 29 -8.83 -18.86 2.13
C ARG A 29 -9.27 -20.16 2.81
N GLY A 30 -8.99 -21.32 2.21
CA GLY A 30 -9.23 -22.62 2.83
C GLY A 30 -8.55 -22.73 4.20
N VAL A 31 -7.27 -22.36 4.28
CA VAL A 31 -6.50 -22.35 5.53
C VAL A 31 -7.11 -21.40 6.56
N PHE A 32 -7.52 -20.19 6.16
CA PHE A 32 -8.19 -19.26 7.07
C PHE A 32 -9.52 -19.80 7.59
N ARG A 33 -10.31 -20.48 6.76
CA ARG A 33 -11.58 -21.10 7.20
C ARG A 33 -11.36 -22.20 8.23
N GLU A 34 -10.26 -22.93 8.12
CA GLU A 34 -9.92 -24.02 9.04
C GLU A 34 -9.35 -23.51 10.37
N TYR A 35 -8.42 -22.56 10.33
CA TYR A 35 -7.65 -22.16 11.52
C TYR A 35 -7.97 -20.78 12.08
N ALA A 36 -8.63 -19.91 11.31
CA ALA A 36 -8.80 -18.50 11.64
C ALA A 36 -10.16 -17.93 11.16
N LEU A 37 -11.24 -18.71 11.33
CA LEU A 37 -12.57 -18.41 10.78
C LEU A 37 -13.10 -17.00 11.12
N HIS A 38 -12.72 -16.46 12.27
CA HIS A 38 -13.16 -15.15 12.76
C HIS A 38 -12.19 -13.99 12.43
N HIS A 39 -11.14 -14.24 11.64
CA HIS A 39 -10.17 -13.23 11.23
C HIS A 39 -10.29 -12.88 9.75
N LEU A 40 -10.03 -11.61 9.43
CA LEU A 40 -10.03 -11.11 8.06
C LEU A 40 -8.83 -11.65 7.27
N TYR A 41 -9.07 -12.10 6.04
CA TYR A 41 -8.03 -12.36 5.06
C TYR A 41 -7.74 -11.11 4.23
N LEU A 42 -6.55 -10.53 4.40
CA LEU A 42 -6.15 -9.23 3.85
C LEU A 42 -5.45 -9.31 2.48
N GLY A 43 -5.64 -10.39 1.71
CA GLY A 43 -5.07 -10.52 0.37
C GLY A 43 -3.57 -10.80 0.37
N CYS A 44 -2.81 -10.16 -0.53
CA CYS A 44 -1.41 -10.51 -0.81
C CYS A 44 -0.46 -9.32 -1.10
N ARG A 45 -0.83 -8.08 -0.79
CA ARG A 45 0.04 -6.89 -0.90
C ARG A 45 0.58 -6.66 -2.32
N PHE A 46 -0.31 -6.38 -3.27
CA PHE A 46 0.08 -6.17 -4.67
C PHE A 46 1.02 -4.97 -4.85
N SER A 47 2.12 -5.17 -5.57
CA SER A 47 2.99 -4.09 -6.08
C SER A 47 2.75 -3.78 -7.57
N SER A 48 2.62 -4.82 -8.42
CA SER A 48 2.39 -4.69 -9.86
C SER A 48 0.90 -4.77 -10.27
N ALA A 49 0.06 -5.31 -9.39
CA ALA A 49 -1.41 -5.30 -9.49
C ALA A 49 -2.02 -5.65 -10.87
N PRO A 50 -1.68 -6.79 -11.51
CA PRO A 50 -2.31 -7.18 -12.78
C PRO A 50 -3.81 -7.41 -12.59
N ARG A 51 -4.63 -6.81 -13.47
CA ARG A 51 -6.10 -6.80 -13.35
C ARG A 51 -6.75 -8.16 -13.07
N PRO A 52 -6.39 -9.26 -13.78
CA PRO A 52 -6.95 -10.59 -13.49
C PRO A 52 -6.69 -11.06 -12.05
N ALA A 53 -5.47 -10.85 -11.54
CA ALA A 53 -5.10 -11.30 -10.20
C ALA A 53 -5.75 -10.44 -9.11
N VAL A 54 -5.85 -9.13 -9.33
CA VAL A 54 -6.56 -8.24 -8.40
C VAL A 54 -8.04 -8.62 -8.34
N ARG A 55 -8.67 -8.92 -9.50
CA ARG A 55 -10.06 -9.38 -9.53
C ARG A 55 -10.23 -10.70 -8.79
N ALA A 56 -9.35 -11.67 -9.03
CA ALA A 56 -9.36 -12.95 -8.33
C ALA A 56 -9.20 -12.79 -6.80
N CYS A 57 -8.33 -11.88 -6.35
CA CYS A 57 -8.20 -11.52 -4.94
C CYS A 57 -9.50 -10.94 -4.39
N ALA A 58 -10.11 -9.99 -5.11
CA ALA A 58 -11.36 -9.36 -4.70
C ALA A 58 -12.54 -10.35 -4.58
N ASP A 59 -12.57 -11.39 -5.40
CA ASP A 59 -13.63 -12.42 -5.32
C ASP A 59 -13.49 -13.33 -4.08
N VAL A 60 -12.31 -13.38 -3.43
CA VAL A 60 -12.00 -14.35 -2.36
C VAL A 60 -11.64 -13.71 -1.02
N ALA A 61 -10.83 -12.63 -1.02
CA ALA A 61 -10.36 -11.95 0.17
C ALA A 61 -11.43 -11.04 0.80
N ASP A 62 -11.26 -10.73 2.08
CA ASP A 62 -12.14 -9.78 2.77
C ASP A 62 -11.75 -8.34 2.45
N VAL A 63 -10.43 -8.10 2.40
CA VAL A 63 -9.80 -6.82 2.08
C VAL A 63 -8.75 -7.06 1.01
N VAL A 64 -8.68 -6.19 0.00
CA VAL A 64 -7.60 -6.23 -1.00
C VAL A 64 -6.47 -5.30 -0.56
N SER A 65 -5.23 -5.77 -0.58
CA SER A 65 -4.07 -4.99 -0.14
C SER A 65 -3.13 -4.63 -1.30
N PHE A 66 -2.63 -3.40 -1.27
CA PHE A 66 -1.66 -2.87 -2.24
C PHE A 66 -0.49 -2.18 -1.52
N ASN A 67 0.71 -2.28 -2.07
CA ASN A 67 1.85 -1.48 -1.67
C ASN A 67 2.04 -0.38 -2.72
N LEU A 68 1.76 0.88 -2.36
CA LEU A 68 1.72 1.99 -3.31
C LEU A 68 2.66 3.11 -2.87
N TYR A 69 3.85 3.12 -3.47
CA TYR A 69 4.88 4.15 -3.28
C TYR A 69 4.63 5.34 -4.21
N GLN A 70 3.70 6.20 -3.81
CA GLN A 70 3.30 7.41 -4.54
C GLN A 70 3.01 8.56 -3.57
N ARG A 71 2.92 9.80 -4.07
CA ARG A 71 2.72 11.00 -3.22
C ARG A 71 1.32 11.09 -2.60
N GLU A 72 0.31 10.61 -3.30
CA GLU A 72 -1.08 10.64 -2.83
C GLU A 72 -1.93 9.60 -3.54
N ILE A 73 -3.10 9.29 -2.98
CA ILE A 73 -4.12 8.48 -3.63
C ILE A 73 -5.13 9.42 -4.32
N ASN A 74 -5.31 9.25 -5.63
CA ASN A 74 -6.36 9.93 -6.37
C ASN A 74 -7.69 9.15 -6.23
N PRO A 75 -8.72 9.66 -5.53
CA PRO A 75 -9.94 8.91 -5.32
C PRO A 75 -10.61 8.43 -6.61
N GLU A 76 -10.56 9.19 -7.70
CA GLU A 76 -11.21 8.83 -8.97
C GLU A 76 -10.68 7.54 -9.61
N GLU A 77 -9.42 7.19 -9.34
CA GLU A 77 -8.82 5.92 -9.81
C GLU A 77 -9.34 4.72 -9.01
N TRP A 78 -9.83 4.97 -7.80
CA TRP A 78 -10.22 3.94 -6.84
C TRP A 78 -11.73 3.88 -6.57
N THR A 79 -12.48 4.86 -7.06
CA THR A 79 -13.93 4.95 -6.93
C THR A 79 -14.56 4.99 -8.32
N GLY A 80 -15.49 4.07 -8.59
CA GLY A 80 -16.20 3.97 -9.87
C GLY A 80 -15.41 3.22 -10.96
N LYS A 81 -14.21 3.70 -11.33
CA LYS A 81 -13.45 3.18 -12.50
C LYS A 81 -12.76 1.83 -12.28
N ASN A 82 -12.48 1.43 -11.04
CA ASN A 82 -11.75 0.20 -10.75
C ASN A 82 -12.64 -1.04 -10.50
N GLU A 83 -13.96 -0.86 -10.42
CA GLU A 83 -14.97 -1.92 -10.22
C GLU A 83 -14.60 -2.94 -9.11
N LEU A 84 -13.86 -2.53 -8.07
CA LEU A 84 -13.48 -3.39 -6.95
C LEU A 84 -14.51 -3.26 -5.82
N PRO A 85 -15.43 -4.24 -5.62
CA PRO A 85 -16.49 -4.14 -4.62
C PRO A 85 -16.00 -4.48 -3.20
N LYS A 86 -14.72 -4.23 -2.89
CA LYS A 86 -14.08 -4.64 -1.63
C LYS A 86 -13.42 -3.46 -0.90
N PRO A 87 -13.30 -3.50 0.44
CA PRO A 87 -12.42 -2.61 1.17
C PRO A 87 -10.96 -2.81 0.75
N ILE A 88 -10.22 -1.71 0.69
CA ILE A 88 -8.82 -1.69 0.26
C ILE A 88 -7.94 -1.17 1.40
N ILE A 89 -6.78 -1.79 1.61
CA ILE A 89 -5.77 -1.32 2.55
C ILE A 89 -4.44 -1.09 1.86
N ILE A 90 -3.79 0.03 2.16
CA ILE A 90 -2.39 0.24 1.77
C ILE A 90 -1.50 -0.51 2.75
N GLY A 91 -0.78 -1.50 2.24
CA GLY A 91 0.16 -2.31 3.00
C GLY A 91 1.49 -1.63 3.25
N GLU A 92 1.94 -0.77 2.32
CA GLU A 92 3.20 -0.01 2.39
C GLU A 92 3.07 1.30 1.63
N PHE A 93 3.65 2.35 2.22
CA PHE A 93 4.07 3.59 1.58
C PHE A 93 5.18 4.22 2.43
N HIS A 94 6.02 5.07 1.83
CA HIS A 94 6.98 5.89 2.56
C HIS A 94 7.42 7.12 1.78
N PHE A 95 8.14 7.97 2.50
CA PHE A 95 8.88 9.12 1.98
C PHE A 95 10.21 9.19 2.72
N GLY A 96 11.29 9.60 2.06
CA GLY A 96 12.57 9.81 2.74
C GLY A 96 13.32 11.01 2.22
N ALA A 97 14.36 11.41 2.96
CA ALA A 97 15.17 12.59 2.66
C ALA A 97 16.64 12.34 3.07
N ARG A 98 17.56 13.21 2.68
CA ARG A 98 19.01 13.05 2.91
C ARG A 98 19.64 14.12 3.80
N ASP A 99 18.83 15.00 4.37
CA ASP A 99 19.25 16.10 5.25
C ASP A 99 19.70 15.65 6.66
N ARG A 100 19.79 14.34 6.89
CA ARG A 100 20.20 13.71 8.16
C ARG A 100 21.29 12.64 8.00
N GLY A 101 22.02 12.65 6.88
CA GLY A 101 23.23 11.84 6.70
C GLY A 101 23.04 10.50 5.97
N MET A 102 21.81 10.16 5.60
CA MET A 102 21.53 8.98 4.77
C MET A 102 21.91 9.21 3.29
N PHE A 103 22.27 8.13 2.59
CA PHE A 103 22.69 8.21 1.19
C PHE A 103 21.55 8.05 0.18
N HIS A 104 20.38 7.60 0.63
CA HIS A 104 19.25 7.32 -0.24
C HIS A 104 17.92 7.70 0.43
N GLU A 105 17.05 8.40 -0.30
CA GLU A 105 15.73 8.84 0.15
C GLU A 105 14.69 7.71 0.18
N GLY A 106 14.97 6.62 -0.53
CA GLY A 106 14.02 5.55 -0.80
C GLY A 106 13.19 5.81 -2.05
N LEU A 107 12.05 5.13 -2.14
CA LEU A 107 11.24 5.08 -3.37
C LEU A 107 10.49 6.38 -3.71
N VAL A 108 10.19 7.23 -2.71
CA VAL A 108 9.54 8.53 -2.94
C VAL A 108 10.35 9.63 -2.25
N PRO A 109 11.19 10.36 -3.00
CA PRO A 109 12.10 11.33 -2.40
C PRO A 109 11.40 12.59 -1.92
N CYS A 110 11.94 13.18 -0.86
CA CYS A 110 11.61 14.48 -0.29
C CYS A 110 12.90 15.27 -0.07
N LEU A 111 12.81 16.60 -0.12
CA LEU A 111 13.92 17.51 0.04
C LEU A 111 14.55 17.45 1.44
N ASN A 112 13.72 17.31 2.48
CA ASN A 112 14.14 17.36 3.88
C ASN A 112 13.08 16.71 4.80
N GLN A 113 13.41 16.58 6.10
CA GLN A 113 12.51 16.00 7.11
C GLN A 113 11.17 16.73 7.22
N LYS A 114 11.15 18.05 6.99
CA LYS A 114 9.92 18.85 7.01
C LYS A 114 9.00 18.47 5.85
N GLU A 115 9.53 18.34 4.64
CA GLU A 115 8.74 17.91 3.48
C GLU A 115 8.29 16.45 3.64
N ARG A 116 9.16 15.57 4.16
CA ARG A 116 8.83 14.16 4.47
C ARG A 116 7.60 14.05 5.37
N ALA A 117 7.53 14.88 6.40
CA ALA A 117 6.39 14.96 7.32
C ALA A 117 5.12 15.54 6.66
N GLN A 118 5.26 16.52 5.76
CA GLN A 118 4.14 17.06 4.99
C GLN A 118 3.56 16.02 4.03
N ALA A 119 4.43 15.31 3.31
CA ALA A 119 4.06 14.22 2.40
C ALA A 119 3.33 13.10 3.14
N TYR A 120 3.82 12.69 4.32
CA TYR A 120 3.12 11.73 5.18
C TYR A 120 1.68 12.17 5.49
N ALA A 121 1.49 13.41 5.96
CA ALA A 121 0.16 13.91 6.33
C ALA A 121 -0.77 14.02 5.11
N GLN A 122 -0.25 14.42 3.95
CA GLN A 122 -1.00 14.48 2.69
C GLN A 122 -1.44 13.09 2.23
N TYR A 123 -0.54 12.10 2.25
CA TYR A 123 -0.85 10.74 1.87
C TYR A 123 -1.94 10.14 2.77
N VAL A 124 -1.77 10.20 4.09
CA VAL A 124 -2.77 9.69 5.05
C VAL A 124 -4.11 10.39 4.88
N ARG A 125 -4.11 11.70 4.64
CA ARG A 125 -5.35 12.45 4.32
C ARG A 125 -6.01 11.91 3.07
N SER A 126 -5.27 11.74 1.98
CA SER A 126 -5.81 11.24 0.70
C SER A 126 -6.45 9.86 0.83
N VAL A 127 -5.83 8.96 1.61
CA VAL A 127 -6.38 7.64 1.94
C VAL A 127 -7.65 7.77 2.78
N ALA A 128 -7.62 8.59 3.83
CA ALA A 128 -8.75 8.75 4.74
C ALA A 128 -10.00 9.32 4.03
N THR A 129 -9.81 10.23 3.08
CA THR A 129 -10.88 10.83 2.28
C THR A 129 -11.30 10.00 1.07
N CYS A 130 -10.57 8.95 0.71
CA CYS A 130 -10.96 8.05 -0.37
C CYS A 130 -11.88 6.93 0.15
N PRO A 131 -13.15 6.85 -0.26
CA PRO A 131 -14.11 5.91 0.31
C PRO A 131 -13.75 4.43 0.05
N ALA A 132 -12.92 4.15 -0.96
CA ALA A 132 -12.40 2.82 -1.28
C ALA A 132 -11.40 2.26 -0.24
N PHE A 133 -10.75 3.11 0.55
CA PHE A 133 -9.72 2.66 1.49
C PHE A 133 -10.24 2.59 2.94
N VAL A 134 -9.69 1.65 3.69
CA VAL A 134 -9.96 1.44 5.12
C VAL A 134 -8.73 1.65 6.01
N GLY A 135 -7.55 1.86 5.42
CA GLY A 135 -6.32 2.11 6.17
C GLY A 135 -5.08 2.20 5.29
N CYS A 136 -3.98 2.63 5.91
CA CYS A 136 -2.65 2.62 5.32
C CYS A 136 -1.57 2.36 6.38
N HIS A 137 -0.55 1.58 6.01
CA HIS A 137 0.60 1.29 6.87
C HIS A 137 1.88 1.83 6.24
N TRP A 138 2.63 2.57 7.05
CA TRP A 138 3.94 3.09 6.70
C TRP A 138 4.97 1.96 6.71
N PHE A 139 5.83 1.94 5.70
CA PHE A 139 7.02 1.10 5.68
C PHE A 139 8.25 1.99 5.89
N GLN A 140 8.91 2.01 7.04
CA GLN A 140 8.86 1.08 8.16
C GLN A 140 9.17 1.82 9.48
N TYR A 141 9.24 1.09 10.60
CA TYR A 141 9.41 1.74 11.89
C TYR A 141 10.80 2.39 12.06
N ILE A 142 11.87 1.69 11.70
CA ILE A 142 13.27 2.11 11.93
C ILE A 142 13.90 2.41 10.57
N ASP A 143 14.75 3.43 10.49
CA ASP A 143 15.59 3.65 9.32
C ASP A 143 16.37 2.40 8.97
N GLU A 144 16.66 2.23 7.68
CA GLU A 144 17.53 1.15 7.27
C GLU A 144 18.99 1.46 7.61
N PRO A 145 19.85 0.43 7.71
CA PRO A 145 21.27 0.66 7.92
C PRO A 145 21.84 1.52 6.79
N LEU A 146 22.67 2.51 7.14
CA LEU A 146 23.36 3.38 6.17
C LEU A 146 24.13 2.57 5.11
N THR A 147 24.66 1.41 5.51
CA THR A 147 25.42 0.47 4.67
C THR A 147 24.57 -0.57 3.95
N GLY A 148 23.24 -0.45 4.02
CA GLY A 148 22.30 -1.42 3.45
C GLY A 148 21.90 -2.52 4.42
N ARG A 149 20.62 -2.90 4.39
CA ARG A 149 20.12 -4.07 5.12
C ARG A 149 20.69 -5.36 4.55
N TRP A 150 20.86 -6.36 5.41
CA TRP A 150 21.61 -7.58 5.11
C TRP A 150 21.09 -8.37 3.89
N PHE A 151 19.80 -8.26 3.58
CA PHE A 151 19.15 -9.12 2.59
C PHE A 151 19.42 -8.70 1.15
N ASP A 152 19.32 -7.39 0.85
CA ASP A 152 19.34 -6.86 -0.52
C ASP A 152 20.05 -5.49 -0.63
N GLY A 153 20.59 -4.96 0.47
CA GLY A 153 21.32 -3.71 0.48
C GLY A 153 20.47 -2.44 0.51
N GLU A 154 19.14 -2.52 0.68
CA GLU A 154 18.27 -1.33 0.86
C GLU A 154 18.78 -0.45 2.03
N ASN A 155 19.01 0.85 1.79
CA ASN A 155 19.69 1.76 2.72
C ASN A 155 18.97 3.12 2.89
N TYR A 156 17.64 3.09 3.01
CA TYR A 156 16.77 4.26 2.91
C TYR A 156 16.53 4.99 4.24
N ASN A 157 16.33 6.32 4.16
CA ASN A 157 15.83 7.16 5.26
C ASN A 157 14.29 7.16 5.37
N ILE A 158 13.72 6.02 5.77
CA ILE A 158 12.27 5.77 5.75
C ILE A 158 11.71 5.35 7.11
N GLY A 159 12.46 5.55 8.19
CA GLY A 159 12.06 5.27 9.56
C GLY A 159 11.22 6.37 10.20
N PHE A 160 10.37 5.97 11.14
CA PHE A 160 9.84 6.85 12.18
C PHE A 160 10.90 7.18 13.24
N VAL A 161 11.83 6.25 13.49
CA VAL A 161 13.03 6.43 14.31
C VAL A 161 14.27 6.18 13.47
N ASP A 162 15.39 6.81 13.83
CA ASP A 162 16.69 6.53 13.22
C ASP A 162 17.35 5.26 13.80
N VAL A 163 18.54 4.91 13.30
CA VAL A 163 19.31 3.74 13.75
C VAL A 163 19.78 3.81 15.21
N THR A 164 19.67 4.97 15.87
CA THR A 164 19.95 5.16 17.30
C THR A 164 18.68 5.12 18.16
N ASP A 165 17.55 4.70 17.57
CA ASP A 165 16.22 4.69 18.20
C ASP A 165 15.73 6.11 18.58
N THR A 166 16.21 7.14 17.86
CA THR A 166 15.76 8.51 18.08
C THR A 166 14.60 8.85 17.12
N PRO A 167 13.41 9.25 17.62
CA PRO A 167 12.29 9.60 16.75
C PRO A 167 12.55 10.85 15.92
N TYR A 168 12.10 10.84 14.66
CA TYR A 168 12.04 12.03 13.82
C TYR A 168 10.91 12.96 14.25
N PRO A 169 11.21 14.11 14.89
CA PRO A 169 10.18 14.89 15.57
C PRO A 169 9.18 15.53 14.58
N GLU A 170 9.60 15.84 13.36
CA GLU A 170 8.74 16.32 12.28
C GLU A 170 7.67 15.28 11.92
N LEU A 171 8.09 14.04 11.70
CA LEU A 171 7.22 12.94 11.29
C LEU A 171 6.27 12.54 12.42
N VAL A 172 6.76 12.45 13.66
CA VAL A 172 5.93 12.18 14.84
C VAL A 172 4.85 13.25 15.03
N ARG A 173 5.20 14.54 14.92
CA ARG A 173 4.22 15.63 15.03
C ARG A 173 3.16 15.56 13.92
N ALA A 174 3.58 15.33 12.67
CA ALA A 174 2.65 15.19 11.55
C ALA A 174 1.71 14.00 11.73
N ALA A 175 2.24 12.84 12.18
CA ALA A 175 1.45 11.65 12.44
C ALA A 175 0.40 11.88 13.53
N ARG A 176 0.78 12.45 14.68
CA ARG A 176 -0.18 12.78 15.75
C ARG A 176 -1.27 13.75 15.25
N ALA A 177 -0.88 14.76 14.49
CA ALA A 177 -1.81 15.77 13.99
C ALA A 177 -2.81 15.20 12.98
N ILE A 178 -2.41 14.36 12.03
CA ILE A 178 -3.37 13.78 11.06
C ILE A 178 -4.26 12.73 11.72
N HIS A 179 -3.69 11.88 12.59
CA HIS A 179 -4.45 10.82 13.26
C HIS A 179 -5.50 11.36 14.23
N SER A 180 -5.27 12.51 14.87
CA SER A 180 -6.30 13.14 15.72
C SER A 180 -7.55 13.63 14.95
N HIS A 181 -7.48 13.65 13.61
CA HIS A 181 -8.56 14.13 12.74
C HIS A 181 -9.10 13.05 11.80
N VAL A 182 -8.45 11.88 11.69
CA VAL A 182 -8.70 10.90 10.63
C VAL A 182 -10.15 10.41 10.59
N TYR A 183 -10.75 10.13 11.75
CA TYR A 183 -12.15 9.69 11.82
C TYR A 183 -13.13 10.79 11.39
N ARG A 184 -12.85 12.05 11.74
CA ARG A 184 -13.68 13.18 11.33
C ARG A 184 -13.61 13.38 9.82
N LEU A 185 -12.39 13.33 9.26
CA LEU A 185 -12.18 13.41 7.81
C LEU A 185 -12.92 12.30 7.08
N ARG A 186 -12.86 11.07 7.59
CA ARG A 186 -13.56 9.92 7.02
C ARG A 186 -15.07 10.12 7.02
N ASN A 187 -15.64 10.57 8.13
CA ASN A 187 -17.09 10.76 8.25
C ASN A 187 -17.62 11.90 7.37
N GLN A 188 -16.79 12.92 7.11
CA GLN A 188 -17.15 14.05 6.24
C GLN A 188 -17.09 13.71 4.74
N ALA A 189 -16.27 12.72 4.35
CA ALA A 189 -16.12 12.31 2.94
C ALA A 189 -17.36 11.57 2.38
N GLY A 190 -18.31 11.19 3.23
CA GLY A 190 -19.54 10.47 2.84
C GLY A 190 -19.34 8.96 2.66
N PRO A 191 -20.44 8.18 2.58
CA PRO A 191 -20.38 6.76 2.28
C PRO A 191 -19.94 6.49 0.84
N ARG A 192 -19.54 5.23 0.56
CA ARG A 192 -19.33 4.73 -0.80
C ARG A 192 -20.59 4.79 -1.64
#